data_AF-A0A1Y5FRV8-F1
#
_entry.id   AF-A0A1Y5FRV8-F1
#
_cell.length_a   1.000
_cell.length_b   1.000
_cell.length_c   1.000
_cell.angle_alpha   90.00
_cell.angle_beta   90.00
_cell.angle_gamma   90.00
#
_symmetry.space_group_name_H-M   'P 1'
#
loop_
_entity.id
_entity.type
_entity.pdbx_description
1 polymer ?
#
loop_
_entity_poly.entity_id
_entity_poly.type
_entity_poly.pdbx_seq_one_letter_code
_entity_poly.pdbx_strand_id
1 'polypeptide(L)'
;METSSQDQQALASQTATGIAPATTSSAVEATAPGQLKVIKRNGSVVPYTDEKIIVAITKAFLAVEGAAAAASGRIHETVHALNAQVSEVFKRRMPSGGTVHIEDIQDQVELALMRSGEQKIARSYVIYRELRAQERGATAPDVAPSQANQSDYDGPAIRVTYADGTDGPLDMARLHTVVSEACDGLKDVEVDAILSEALRNLYDGVSIADVNTALVITARTLVEKEPNYSYATARLLMDGLRSEALSFLKVATAATQHEMEGLYPAALKAYIHTGIELELIAPDMATYDLEKMGQAIHANRDLQFTYLGLQTLYDRYFIHSDETRFELPQCFFMRVAMGLAAQEDNREERAIEFYNLLSSFDYMSSTPTLFNAGTLRPQLSSCYLTTVPDDLEGIYGAIQDNAMLSKWAGGLGNDWTP
;
A
#
# COMPACT_ATOMS: atom_id res chain seq x y z
N MET A 1 54.15 -29.94 -56.77
CA MET A 1 53.35 -29.48 -57.92
C MET A 1 52.76 -28.15 -57.49
N GLU A 2 53.59 -27.10 -57.59
CA GLU A 2 53.55 -26.10 -58.69
C GLU A 2 52.37 -25.14 -58.44
N THR A 3 52.50 -23.82 -58.31
CA THR A 3 53.60 -22.86 -58.51
C THR A 3 53.22 -21.54 -57.82
N SER A 4 54.25 -20.73 -57.55
CA SER A 4 54.29 -19.33 -57.09
C SER A 4 53.42 -18.37 -57.92
N SER A 5 53.10 -17.15 -57.49
CA SER A 5 53.97 -15.97 -57.71
C SER A 5 53.41 -14.70 -57.06
N GLN A 6 54.33 -13.82 -56.64
CA GLN A 6 54.11 -12.47 -56.14
C GLN A 6 53.92 -11.43 -57.26
N ASP A 7 53.35 -10.29 -56.85
CA ASP A 7 53.73 -8.91 -57.19
C ASP A 7 53.11 -8.11 -58.37
N GLN A 8 52.71 -6.90 -57.96
CA GLN A 8 52.83 -5.58 -58.60
C GLN A 8 51.70 -4.96 -59.44
N GLN A 9 51.10 -3.94 -58.82
CA GLN A 9 51.01 -2.51 -59.22
C GLN A 9 50.14 -2.02 -60.40
N ALA A 10 49.26 -1.07 -60.02
CA ALA A 10 49.10 0.30 -60.56
C ALA A 10 47.92 0.64 -61.51
N LEU A 11 47.13 1.61 -61.00
CA LEU A 11 46.54 2.82 -61.61
C LEU A 11 45.65 2.76 -62.88
N ALA A 12 44.39 3.22 -62.72
CA ALA A 12 43.71 4.31 -63.45
C ALA A 12 42.18 4.10 -63.36
N SER A 13 41.41 4.81 -62.51
CA SER A 13 40.88 6.17 -62.61
C SER A 13 39.71 6.38 -63.60
N GLN A 14 38.66 7.03 -63.06
CA GLN A 14 37.46 7.64 -63.69
C GLN A 14 36.26 6.68 -63.93
N THR A 15 35.02 6.96 -63.54
CA THR A 15 34.28 8.21 -63.23
C THR A 15 33.09 7.91 -62.32
N ALA A 16 32.83 8.74 -61.30
CA ALA A 16 31.46 9.04 -60.86
C ALA A 16 31.46 10.38 -60.10
N THR A 17 30.61 11.25 -60.63
CA THR A 17 30.37 12.66 -60.33
C THR A 17 29.92 12.96 -58.90
N GLY A 18 30.25 14.16 -58.43
CA GLY A 18 30.11 14.61 -57.06
C GLY A 18 28.69 14.88 -56.56
N ILE A 19 28.56 14.79 -55.24
CA ILE A 19 27.60 15.53 -54.41
C ILE A 19 28.41 16.07 -53.22
N ALA A 20 28.26 17.37 -52.93
CA ALA A 20 28.93 18.08 -51.86
C ALA A 20 28.59 17.51 -50.46
N PRO A 21 29.49 17.59 -49.46
CA PRO A 21 29.17 17.17 -48.11
C PRO A 21 28.33 18.25 -47.42
N ALA A 22 27.07 17.91 -47.11
CA ALA A 22 26.26 18.65 -46.16
C ALA A 22 26.67 18.25 -44.73
N THR A 23 26.96 19.28 -43.92
CA THR A 23 27.27 19.30 -42.50
C THR A 23 26.58 18.24 -41.63
N THR A 24 27.32 17.22 -41.21
CA THR A 24 26.96 16.24 -40.16
C THR A 24 27.84 16.40 -38.91
N SER A 25 28.32 17.60 -38.59
CA SER A 25 29.27 17.80 -37.46
C SER A 25 28.64 17.94 -36.08
N SER A 26 27.31 18.00 -35.91
CA SER A 26 26.69 18.29 -34.60
C SER A 26 26.35 17.05 -33.74
N ALA A 27 26.26 15.86 -34.33
CA ALA A 27 25.88 14.64 -33.59
C ALA A 27 27.07 13.92 -32.93
N VAL A 28 28.29 14.10 -33.46
CA VAL A 28 29.48 13.36 -33.02
C VAL A 28 30.25 14.09 -31.89
N GLU A 29 30.00 15.38 -31.68
CA GLU A 29 30.52 16.12 -30.51
C GLU A 29 29.73 15.84 -29.21
N ALA A 30 28.58 15.14 -29.30
CA ALA A 30 27.67 14.92 -28.18
C ALA A 30 28.16 13.88 -27.14
N THR A 31 29.26 13.16 -27.40
CA THR A 31 29.76 12.03 -26.59
C THR A 31 31.18 12.23 -26.00
N ALA A 32 31.72 13.45 -26.00
CA ALA A 32 33.02 13.73 -25.38
C ALA A 32 32.99 13.62 -23.83
N PRO A 33 33.93 12.88 -23.19
CA PRO A 33 34.08 12.83 -21.72
C PRO A 33 34.58 14.17 -21.15
N GLY A 34 34.09 14.57 -19.97
CA GLY A 34 34.61 15.73 -19.22
C GLY A 34 33.81 17.04 -19.31
N GLN A 35 32.68 17.08 -20.02
CA GLN A 35 31.85 18.29 -20.15
C GLN A 35 30.49 18.16 -19.42
N LEU A 36 30.05 19.24 -18.78
CA LEU A 36 28.72 19.35 -18.15
C LEU A 36 27.62 19.47 -19.22
N LYS A 37 26.53 18.73 -19.04
CA LYS A 37 25.38 18.70 -19.95
C LYS A 37 24.09 18.96 -19.17
N VAL A 38 23.08 19.51 -19.85
CA VAL A 38 21.79 19.86 -19.26
C VAL A 38 20.69 19.07 -19.94
N ILE A 39 19.89 18.36 -19.14
CA ILE A 39 18.67 17.69 -19.57
C ILE A 39 17.55 18.73 -19.55
N LYS A 40 17.03 19.07 -20.74
CA LYS A 40 15.86 19.95 -20.87
C LYS A 40 14.58 19.21 -20.48
N ARG A 41 13.53 19.99 -20.17
CA ARG A 41 12.21 19.49 -19.78
C ARG A 41 11.54 18.54 -20.80
N ASN A 42 11.98 18.54 -22.06
CA ASN A 42 11.49 17.65 -23.13
C ASN A 42 12.38 16.39 -23.33
N GLY A 43 13.29 16.10 -22.39
CA GLY A 43 14.23 14.98 -22.47
C GLY A 43 15.45 15.20 -23.36
N SER A 44 15.54 16.31 -24.11
CA SER A 44 16.70 16.60 -24.95
C SER A 44 17.91 17.06 -24.12
N VAL A 45 19.09 16.55 -24.47
CA VAL A 45 20.35 16.90 -23.80
C VAL A 45 21.06 17.99 -24.59
N VAL A 46 21.46 19.07 -23.92
CA VAL A 46 22.23 20.17 -24.52
C VAL A 46 23.50 20.48 -23.72
N PRO A 47 24.52 21.08 -24.34
CA PRO A 47 25.71 21.54 -23.63
C PRO A 47 25.36 22.57 -22.55
N TYR A 48 26.02 22.49 -21.40
CA TYR A 48 25.94 23.52 -20.36
C TYR A 48 26.58 24.82 -20.87
N THR A 49 25.84 25.92 -20.82
CA THR A 49 26.26 27.23 -21.34
C THR A 49 25.95 28.32 -20.32
N ASP A 50 26.99 28.98 -19.81
CA ASP A 50 26.89 30.07 -18.83
C ASP A 50 26.00 31.22 -19.35
N GLU A 51 26.04 31.48 -20.66
CA GLU A 51 25.24 32.52 -21.33
C GLU A 51 23.74 32.41 -21.04
N LYS A 52 23.20 31.20 -20.93
CA LYS A 52 21.75 31.01 -20.68
C LYS A 52 21.35 31.38 -19.26
N ILE A 53 22.23 31.13 -18.30
CA ILE A 53 22.02 31.50 -16.89
C ILE A 53 22.14 33.02 -16.76
N ILE A 54 23.17 33.62 -17.37
CA ILE A 54 23.35 35.08 -17.41
C ILE A 54 22.11 35.75 -17.98
N VAL A 55 21.59 35.30 -19.14
CA VAL A 55 20.38 35.88 -19.74
C VAL A 55 19.15 35.74 -18.84
N ALA A 56 18.99 34.60 -18.15
CA ALA A 56 17.87 34.38 -17.23
C ALA A 56 17.91 35.32 -16.02
N ILE A 57 19.09 35.46 -15.39
CA ILE A 57 19.28 36.36 -14.25
C ILE A 57 19.11 37.82 -14.69
N THR A 58 19.69 38.22 -15.83
CA THR A 58 19.54 39.59 -16.36
C THR A 58 18.08 39.96 -16.62
N LYS A 59 17.27 39.02 -17.16
CA LYS A 59 15.82 39.24 -17.32
C LYS A 59 15.12 39.48 -15.99
N ALA A 60 15.54 38.80 -14.92
CA ALA A 60 15.02 39.00 -13.58
C ALA A 60 15.33 40.40 -13.04
N PHE A 61 16.56 40.88 -13.24
CA PHE A 61 16.96 42.25 -12.86
C PHE A 61 16.18 43.30 -13.66
N LEU A 62 16.05 43.12 -14.98
CA LEU A 62 15.30 44.05 -15.84
C LEU A 62 13.81 44.12 -15.50
N ALA A 63 13.21 43.02 -15.04
CA ALA A 63 11.81 42.98 -14.63
C ALA A 63 11.53 43.84 -13.38
N VAL A 64 12.51 44.03 -12.50
CA VAL A 64 12.37 44.79 -11.25
C VAL A 64 12.93 46.22 -11.36
N GLU A 65 14.09 46.40 -11.99
CA GLU A 65 14.79 47.69 -12.07
C GLU A 65 14.47 48.49 -13.35
N GLY A 66 13.75 47.90 -14.32
CA GLY A 66 13.32 48.56 -15.57
C GLY A 66 14.39 48.62 -16.67
N ALA A 67 14.03 49.08 -17.88
CA ALA A 67 14.91 49.02 -19.05
C ALA A 67 16.20 49.85 -18.95
N ALA A 68 16.24 50.86 -18.07
CA ALA A 68 17.45 51.67 -17.81
C ALA A 68 18.58 50.86 -17.17
N ALA A 69 18.26 49.71 -16.56
CA ALA A 69 19.22 48.78 -15.98
C ALA A 69 20.04 47.99 -17.01
N ALA A 70 19.63 47.93 -18.28
CA ALA A 70 20.28 47.12 -19.31
C ALA A 70 21.74 47.52 -19.61
N ALA A 71 22.08 48.80 -19.40
CA ALA A 71 23.43 49.34 -19.61
C ALA A 71 24.21 49.54 -18.30
N SER A 72 23.69 49.09 -17.16
CA SER A 72 24.32 49.29 -15.85
C SER A 72 25.48 48.31 -15.64
N GLY A 73 26.70 48.84 -15.50
CA GLY A 73 27.90 48.03 -15.20
C GLY A 73 27.77 47.22 -13.91
N ARG A 74 27.11 47.78 -12.88
CA ARG A 74 26.84 47.10 -11.60
C ARG A 74 26.07 45.79 -11.79
N ILE A 75 25.09 45.76 -12.69
CA ILE A 75 24.21 44.60 -12.89
C ILE A 75 24.97 43.53 -13.67
N HIS A 76 25.73 43.90 -14.69
CA HIS A 76 26.58 42.95 -15.41
C HIS A 76 27.58 42.28 -14.46
N GLU A 77 28.26 43.05 -13.60
CA GLU A 77 29.18 42.50 -12.59
C GLU A 77 28.48 41.54 -11.62
N THR A 78 27.30 41.93 -11.12
CA THR A 78 26.53 41.12 -10.16
C THR A 78 26.02 39.82 -10.80
N VAL A 79 25.51 39.88 -12.03
CA VAL A 79 25.04 38.71 -12.78
C VAL A 79 26.19 37.75 -13.08
N HIS A 80 27.36 38.25 -13.48
CA HIS A 80 28.53 37.42 -13.69
C HIS A 80 29.02 36.76 -12.40
N ALA A 81 29.00 37.48 -11.27
CA ALA A 81 29.34 36.93 -9.96
C ALA A 81 28.37 35.83 -9.52
N LEU A 82 27.06 36.03 -9.71
CA LEU A 82 26.03 35.03 -9.42
C LEU A 82 26.17 33.79 -10.31
N ASN A 83 26.41 33.99 -11.61
CA ASN A 83 26.67 32.88 -12.52
C ASN A 83 27.90 32.07 -12.09
N ALA A 84 29.01 32.74 -11.76
CA ALA A 84 30.22 32.06 -11.29
C ALA A 84 29.96 31.20 -10.05
N GLN A 85 29.14 31.67 -9.10
CA GLN A 85 28.76 30.90 -7.91
C GLN A 85 27.94 29.65 -8.29
N VAL A 86 26.97 29.78 -9.20
CA VAL A 86 26.14 28.66 -9.67
C VAL A 86 26.98 27.63 -10.42
N SER A 87 27.84 28.07 -11.36
CA SER A 87 28.68 27.18 -12.16
C SER A 87 29.72 26.46 -11.28
N GLU A 88 30.25 27.11 -10.23
CA GLU A 88 31.18 26.50 -9.28
C GLU A 88 30.53 25.37 -8.46
N VAL A 89 29.25 25.50 -8.08
CA VAL A 89 28.52 24.43 -7.37
C VAL A 89 28.46 23.15 -8.20
N PHE A 90 28.15 23.27 -9.50
CA PHE A 90 28.08 22.11 -10.39
C PHE A 90 29.47 21.53 -10.71
N LYS A 91 30.48 22.38 -10.91
CA LYS A 91 31.88 21.93 -11.11
C LYS A 91 32.43 21.18 -9.90
N ARG A 92 32.13 21.62 -8.68
CA ARG A 92 32.55 20.93 -7.44
C ARG A 92 31.84 19.60 -7.23
N ARG A 93 30.54 19.52 -7.54
CA ARG A 93 29.78 18.27 -7.40
C ARG A 93 30.13 17.24 -8.46
N MET A 94 30.58 17.67 -9.65
CA MET A 94 30.84 16.79 -10.80
C MET A 94 32.21 17.10 -11.46
N PRO A 95 33.33 16.76 -10.81
CA PRO A 95 34.68 17.10 -11.28
C PRO A 95 35.08 16.42 -12.60
N SER A 96 34.45 15.31 -12.97
CA SER A 96 34.67 14.57 -14.23
C SER A 96 33.60 14.85 -15.30
N GLY A 97 32.75 15.86 -15.10
CA GLY A 97 31.58 16.14 -15.93
C GLY A 97 30.35 15.32 -15.52
N GLY A 98 29.19 15.62 -16.12
CA GLY A 98 27.92 14.99 -15.73
C GLY A 98 26.71 15.60 -16.43
N THR A 99 25.53 15.04 -16.16
CA THR A 99 24.25 15.57 -16.62
C THR A 99 23.48 16.16 -15.45
N VAL A 100 22.88 17.34 -15.65
CA VAL A 100 22.12 18.07 -14.63
C VAL A 100 20.73 18.38 -15.20
N HIS A 101 19.69 18.28 -14.38
CA HIS A 101 18.35 18.62 -14.82
C HIS A 101 18.18 20.16 -14.85
N ILE A 102 17.40 20.68 -15.80
CA ILE A 102 17.19 22.13 -15.93
C ILE A 102 16.54 22.77 -14.69
N GLU A 103 15.77 21.99 -13.90
CA GLU A 103 15.23 22.45 -12.62
C GLU A 103 16.33 22.66 -11.58
N ASP A 104 17.31 21.76 -11.49
CA ASP A 104 18.42 21.89 -10.55
C ASP A 104 19.20 23.19 -10.77
N ILE A 105 19.37 23.60 -12.02
CA ILE A 105 20.02 24.87 -12.38
C ILE A 105 19.17 26.05 -11.92
N GLN A 106 17.84 25.98 -12.07
CA GLN A 106 16.94 27.04 -11.62
C GLN A 106 16.95 27.17 -10.10
N ASP A 107 16.94 26.06 -9.37
CA ASP A 107 17.02 26.05 -7.92
C ASP A 107 18.34 26.65 -7.42
N GLN A 108 19.46 26.36 -8.09
CA GLN A 108 20.75 26.99 -7.75
C GLN A 108 20.78 28.50 -8.06
N VAL A 109 20.13 28.94 -9.14
CA VAL A 109 20.00 30.38 -9.45
C VAL A 109 19.16 31.10 -8.39
N GLU A 110 18.06 30.50 -7.96
CA GLU A 110 17.23 31.04 -6.87
C GLU A 110 18.02 31.14 -5.57
N LEU A 111 18.74 30.08 -5.21
CA LEU A 111 19.56 30.06 -4.01
C LEU A 111 20.68 31.13 -4.04
N ALA A 112 21.31 31.33 -5.19
CA ALA A 112 22.34 32.36 -5.38
C ALA A 112 21.75 33.78 -5.24
N LEU A 113 20.59 34.03 -5.87
CA LEU A 113 19.88 35.30 -5.74
C LEU A 113 19.46 35.59 -4.29
N MET A 114 18.94 34.59 -3.57
CA MET A 114 18.56 34.72 -2.16
C MET A 114 19.77 35.02 -1.25
N ARG A 115 20.90 34.34 -1.48
CA ARG A 115 22.13 34.53 -0.67
C ARG A 115 22.83 35.86 -0.93
N SER A 116 22.67 36.44 -2.11
CA SER A 116 23.24 37.74 -2.47
C SER A 116 22.52 38.94 -1.83
N GLY A 117 21.39 38.71 -1.14
CA GLY A 117 20.59 39.78 -0.51
C GLY A 117 19.58 40.45 -1.45
N GLU A 118 19.51 40.03 -2.73
CA GLU A 118 18.62 40.59 -3.75
C GLU A 118 17.18 40.03 -3.65
N GLN A 119 16.54 40.22 -2.48
CA GLN A 119 15.24 39.61 -2.15
C GLN A 119 14.12 39.93 -3.14
N LYS A 120 14.09 41.17 -3.66
CA LYS A 120 13.05 41.61 -4.62
C LYS A 120 13.20 40.90 -5.97
N ILE A 121 14.44 40.72 -6.43
CA ILE A 121 14.74 40.05 -7.70
C ILE A 121 14.54 38.54 -7.56
N ALA A 122 14.99 37.94 -6.45
CA ALA A 122 14.74 36.53 -6.15
C ALA A 122 13.24 36.21 -6.16
N ARG A 123 12.41 37.03 -5.50
CA ARG A 123 10.95 36.86 -5.49
C ARG A 123 10.35 37.00 -6.88
N SER A 124 10.77 38.00 -7.66
CA SER A 124 10.30 38.19 -9.03
C SER A 124 10.68 37.02 -9.94
N TYR A 125 11.87 36.44 -9.75
CA TYR A 125 12.33 35.27 -10.49
C TYR A 125 11.49 34.03 -10.19
N VAL A 126 11.21 33.76 -8.91
CA VAL A 126 10.36 32.63 -8.46
C VAL A 126 8.94 32.77 -9.01
N ILE A 127 8.33 33.95 -8.89
CA ILE A 127 6.98 34.20 -9.42
C ILE A 127 6.93 33.99 -10.94
N TYR A 128 7.94 34.47 -11.67
CA TYR A 128 8.01 34.28 -13.11
C TYR A 128 8.21 32.80 -13.50
N ARG A 129 9.03 32.05 -12.75
CA ARG A 129 9.24 30.61 -12.95
C ARG A 129 7.91 29.84 -12.79
N GLU A 130 7.19 30.13 -11.72
CA GLU A 130 5.92 29.50 -11.37
C GLU A 130 4.83 29.83 -12.38
N LEU A 131 4.68 31.10 -12.77
CA LEU A 131 3.70 31.51 -13.78
C LEU A 131 3.96 30.82 -15.13
N ARG A 132 5.23 30.68 -15.52
CA ARG A 132 5.59 29.93 -16.73
C ARG A 132 5.39 28.42 -16.55
N ALA A 133 5.48 27.88 -15.33
CA ALA A 133 5.16 26.48 -15.05
C ALA A 133 3.67 26.20 -15.20
N GLN A 134 2.83 27.11 -14.69
CA GLN A 134 1.38 27.06 -14.84
C GLN A 134 0.95 27.20 -16.30
N GLU A 135 1.49 28.17 -17.05
CA GLU A 135 1.21 28.30 -18.49
C GLU A 135 1.63 27.04 -19.27
N ARG A 136 2.74 26.39 -18.89
CA ARG A 136 3.14 25.11 -19.50
C ARG A 136 2.22 23.97 -19.10
N GLY A 137 1.74 23.92 -17.86
CA GLY A 137 0.69 23.00 -17.44
C GLY A 137 -0.61 23.19 -18.24
N ALA A 138 -0.92 24.44 -18.60
CA ALA A 138 -2.10 24.81 -19.39
C ALA A 138 -1.92 24.67 -20.92
N THR A 139 -0.69 24.55 -21.42
CA THR A 139 -0.39 24.39 -22.87
C THR A 139 0.14 22.99 -23.21
N ALA A 140 0.32 22.11 -22.22
CA ALA A 140 0.40 20.68 -22.47
C ALA A 140 -0.92 20.26 -23.16
N PRO A 141 -0.90 19.38 -24.16
CA PRO A 141 -2.13 18.94 -24.80
C PRO A 141 -3.08 18.44 -23.71
N ASP A 142 -4.29 19.01 -23.70
CA ASP A 142 -5.44 18.53 -22.93
C ASP A 142 -5.57 17.02 -23.18
N VAL A 143 -5.13 16.21 -22.23
CA VAL A 143 -5.91 15.02 -21.90
C VAL A 143 -7.14 15.62 -21.23
N ALA A 144 -8.18 15.83 -22.05
CA ALA A 144 -9.40 16.50 -21.64
C ALA A 144 -9.94 15.89 -20.34
N PRO A 145 -10.49 16.70 -19.42
CA PRO A 145 -11.32 16.16 -18.34
C PRO A 145 -12.58 15.59 -18.99
N SER A 146 -12.59 14.27 -19.22
CA SER A 146 -13.78 13.54 -19.64
C SER A 146 -14.83 13.70 -18.54
N GLN A 147 -15.99 14.18 -18.95
CA GLN A 147 -17.15 14.34 -18.09
C GLN A 147 -17.53 12.99 -17.50
N ALA A 148 -17.83 13.02 -16.20
CA ALA A 148 -18.44 11.98 -15.40
C ALA A 148 -19.50 11.19 -16.18
N ASN A 149 -19.17 9.94 -16.50
CA ASN A 149 -20.06 8.77 -16.48
C ASN A 149 -19.23 7.52 -16.79
N GLN A 150 -19.12 6.63 -15.81
CA GLN A 150 -18.74 5.20 -15.91
C GLN A 150 -17.38 4.86 -16.56
N SER A 151 -16.51 4.28 -15.72
CA SER A 151 -15.53 3.23 -16.06
C SER A 151 -14.63 3.48 -17.28
N ASP A 152 -13.51 4.17 -17.08
CA ASP A 152 -12.28 3.91 -17.86
C ASP A 152 -11.06 4.46 -17.09
N TYR A 153 -10.36 3.56 -16.41
CA TYR A 153 -9.03 3.83 -15.87
C TYR A 153 -8.01 3.65 -17.01
N ASP A 154 -7.43 4.75 -17.51
CA ASP A 154 -6.41 4.78 -18.59
C ASP A 154 -4.98 4.54 -18.06
N GLY A 155 -4.84 3.61 -17.10
CA GLY A 155 -3.53 3.16 -16.63
C GLY A 155 -3.03 1.95 -17.43
N PRO A 156 -1.72 1.64 -17.37
CA PRO A 156 -1.20 0.43 -18.00
C PRO A 156 -1.98 -0.79 -17.51
N ALA A 157 -2.40 -1.67 -18.42
CA ALA A 157 -3.15 -2.87 -18.10
C ALA A 157 -2.27 -3.83 -17.28
N ILE A 158 -2.30 -3.67 -15.95
CA ILE A 158 -1.55 -4.51 -15.01
C ILE A 158 -2.07 -5.94 -15.17
N ARG A 159 -1.17 -6.87 -15.46
CA ARG A 159 -1.48 -8.30 -15.44
C ARG A 159 -1.28 -8.81 -14.02
N VAL A 160 -2.21 -9.65 -13.59
CA VAL A 160 -2.18 -10.29 -12.27
C VAL A 160 -2.07 -11.79 -12.42
N THR A 161 -1.33 -12.41 -11.51
CA THR A 161 -1.24 -13.86 -11.39
C THR A 161 -2.30 -14.35 -10.41
N TYR A 162 -3.21 -15.18 -10.89
CA TYR A 162 -4.27 -15.81 -10.11
C TYR A 162 -3.75 -17.01 -9.31
N ALA A 163 -4.54 -17.47 -8.34
CA ALA A 163 -4.15 -18.59 -7.46
C ALA A 163 -3.94 -19.92 -8.21
N ASP A 164 -4.52 -20.07 -9.39
CA ASP A 164 -4.31 -21.23 -10.28
C ASP A 164 -3.02 -21.14 -11.12
N GLY A 165 -2.24 -20.07 -10.94
CA GLY A 165 -1.00 -19.80 -11.67
C GLY A 165 -1.23 -19.22 -13.07
N THR A 166 -2.47 -18.89 -13.44
CA THR A 166 -2.76 -18.22 -14.71
C THR A 166 -2.54 -16.71 -14.59
N ASP A 167 -2.11 -16.09 -15.69
CA ASP A 167 -1.99 -14.63 -15.78
C ASP A 167 -3.17 -14.07 -16.58
N GLY A 168 -3.84 -13.07 -16.01
CA GLY A 168 -4.89 -12.34 -16.72
C GLY A 168 -4.88 -10.85 -16.39
N PRO A 169 -5.72 -10.05 -17.07
CA PRO A 169 -5.84 -8.64 -16.75
C PRO A 169 -6.42 -8.46 -15.34
N LEU A 170 -5.97 -7.42 -14.63
CA LEU A 170 -6.60 -6.98 -13.39
C LEU A 170 -8.06 -6.58 -13.67
N ASP A 171 -9.00 -7.20 -12.96
CA ASP A 171 -10.42 -6.84 -13.03
C ASP A 171 -10.67 -5.54 -12.26
N MET A 172 -10.58 -4.42 -12.98
CA MET A 172 -10.84 -3.08 -12.45
C MET A 172 -12.29 -2.89 -12.00
N ALA A 173 -13.26 -3.57 -12.64
CA ALA A 173 -14.67 -3.47 -12.27
C ALA A 173 -14.92 -4.11 -10.91
N ARG A 174 -14.37 -5.32 -10.69
CA ARG A 174 -14.41 -5.97 -9.38
C ARG A 174 -13.70 -5.13 -8.32
N LEU A 175 -12.51 -4.61 -8.62
CA LEU A 175 -11.74 -3.80 -7.67
C LEU A 175 -12.54 -2.56 -7.23
N HIS A 176 -13.14 -1.85 -8.18
CA HIS A 176 -13.97 -0.69 -7.90
C HIS A 176 -15.20 -1.06 -7.05
N THR A 177 -15.88 -2.18 -7.36
CA THR A 177 -17.02 -2.66 -6.57
C THR A 177 -16.62 -2.93 -5.12
N VAL A 178 -15.51 -3.66 -4.89
CA VAL A 178 -15.05 -4.00 -3.54
C VAL A 178 -14.69 -2.73 -2.73
N VAL A 179 -13.98 -1.77 -3.34
CA VAL A 179 -13.63 -0.51 -2.65
C VAL A 179 -14.88 0.35 -2.42
N SER A 180 -15.81 0.41 -3.37
CA SER A 180 -17.07 1.15 -3.23
C SER A 180 -17.92 0.59 -2.10
N GLU A 181 -18.09 -0.74 -2.02
CA GLU A 181 -18.80 -1.40 -0.92
C GLU A 181 -18.09 -1.16 0.43
N ALA A 182 -16.76 -1.19 0.45
CA ALA A 182 -16.00 -0.91 1.66
C ALA A 182 -16.22 0.54 2.15
N CYS A 183 -16.37 1.50 1.25
CA CYS A 183 -16.59 2.91 1.60
C CYS A 183 -18.07 3.24 1.88
N ASP A 184 -19.01 2.35 1.55
CA ASP A 184 -20.44 2.65 1.63
C ASP A 184 -20.89 3.02 3.05
N GLY A 185 -21.69 4.07 3.16
CA GLY A 185 -22.19 4.61 4.42
C GLY A 185 -21.14 5.25 5.34
N LEU A 186 -19.87 5.38 4.92
CA LEU A 186 -18.82 6.06 5.68
C LEU A 186 -18.71 7.53 5.26
N LYS A 187 -18.49 8.42 6.24
CA LYS A 187 -18.31 9.86 5.98
C LYS A 187 -16.84 10.16 5.72
N ASP A 188 -16.58 11.09 4.80
CA ASP A 188 -15.25 11.63 4.51
C ASP A 188 -14.23 10.56 4.05
N VAL A 189 -14.74 9.45 3.48
CA VAL A 189 -13.96 8.38 2.88
C VAL A 189 -14.16 8.41 1.36
N GLU A 190 -13.06 8.49 0.61
CA GLU A 190 -13.07 8.60 -0.85
C GLU A 190 -12.54 7.33 -1.51
N VAL A 191 -13.35 6.73 -2.38
CA VAL A 191 -13.01 5.53 -3.16
C VAL A 191 -11.79 5.78 -4.05
N ASP A 192 -11.77 6.94 -4.74
CA ASP A 192 -10.71 7.31 -5.67
C ASP A 192 -9.35 7.49 -4.98
N ALA A 193 -9.33 7.94 -3.72
CA ALA A 193 -8.11 8.11 -2.95
C ALA A 193 -7.44 6.75 -2.66
N ILE A 194 -8.24 5.73 -2.31
CA ILE A 194 -7.73 4.37 -2.08
C ILE A 194 -7.27 3.75 -3.39
N LEU A 195 -8.11 3.79 -4.43
CA LEU A 195 -7.80 3.16 -5.71
C LEU A 195 -6.55 3.77 -6.37
N SER A 196 -6.47 5.09 -6.44
CA SER A 196 -5.34 5.77 -7.09
C SER A 196 -4.02 5.46 -6.41
N GLU A 197 -4.01 5.42 -5.07
CA GLU A 197 -2.80 5.11 -4.30
C GLU A 197 -2.43 3.63 -4.35
N ALA A 198 -3.42 2.73 -4.35
CA ALA A 198 -3.18 1.30 -4.54
C ALA A 198 -2.57 1.01 -5.92
N LEU A 199 -3.17 1.55 -6.98
CA LEU A 199 -2.72 1.31 -8.36
C LEU A 199 -1.31 1.85 -8.64
N ARG A 200 -0.88 2.92 -7.96
CA ARG A 200 0.50 3.43 -8.03
C ARG A 200 1.54 2.48 -7.44
N ASN A 201 1.14 1.65 -6.48
CA ASN A 201 2.02 0.72 -5.80
C ASN A 201 2.02 -0.69 -6.42
N LEU A 202 1.14 -0.94 -7.40
CA LEU A 202 1.08 -2.22 -8.12
C LEU A 202 2.08 -2.25 -9.27
N TYR A 203 2.61 -3.44 -9.54
CA TYR A 203 3.52 -3.72 -10.66
C TYR A 203 2.96 -4.85 -11.52
N ASP A 204 3.44 -4.97 -12.76
CA ASP A 204 3.00 -6.01 -13.69
C ASP A 204 3.44 -7.41 -13.23
N GLY A 205 2.51 -8.37 -13.19
CA GLY A 205 2.72 -9.72 -12.66
C GLY A 205 2.57 -9.84 -11.14
N VAL A 206 1.92 -8.89 -10.49
CA VAL A 206 1.57 -8.97 -9.06
C VAL A 206 0.53 -10.07 -8.80
N SER A 207 0.62 -10.77 -7.66
CA SER A 207 -0.38 -11.78 -7.32
C SER A 207 -1.71 -11.14 -6.90
N ILE A 208 -2.83 -11.82 -7.14
CA ILE A 208 -4.15 -11.32 -6.71
C ILE A 208 -4.24 -11.14 -5.17
N ALA A 209 -3.52 -11.96 -4.40
CA ALA A 209 -3.44 -11.82 -2.95
C ALA A 209 -2.71 -10.53 -2.53
N ASP A 210 -1.65 -10.17 -3.26
CA ASP A 210 -0.90 -8.93 -3.03
C ASP A 210 -1.70 -7.69 -3.45
N VAL A 211 -2.59 -7.79 -4.46
CA VAL A 211 -3.50 -6.70 -4.84
C VAL A 211 -4.45 -6.34 -3.69
N ASN A 212 -5.08 -7.34 -3.06
CA ASN A 212 -5.93 -7.11 -1.89
C ASN A 212 -5.13 -6.54 -0.71
N THR A 213 -3.91 -7.06 -0.49
CA THR A 213 -3.01 -6.55 0.55
C THR A 213 -2.62 -5.09 0.31
N ALA A 214 -2.35 -4.70 -0.94
CA ALA A 214 -2.05 -3.33 -1.32
C ALA A 214 -3.22 -2.38 -1.04
N LEU A 215 -4.46 -2.79 -1.33
CA LEU A 215 -5.66 -2.03 -0.97
C LEU A 215 -5.77 -1.82 0.55
N VAL A 216 -5.56 -2.87 1.34
CA VAL A 216 -5.62 -2.79 2.81
C VAL A 216 -4.53 -1.86 3.36
N ILE A 217 -3.29 -1.99 2.88
CA ILE A 217 -2.17 -1.16 3.36
C ILE A 217 -2.40 0.32 3.00
N THR A 218 -2.85 0.61 1.77
CA THR A 218 -3.11 1.99 1.33
C THR A 218 -4.31 2.61 2.03
N ALA A 219 -5.40 1.88 2.25
CA ALA A 219 -6.52 2.36 3.04
C ALA A 219 -6.11 2.63 4.50
N ARG A 220 -5.24 1.78 5.08
CA ARG A 220 -4.73 1.94 6.44
C ARG A 220 -3.94 3.24 6.65
N THR A 221 -3.13 3.68 5.68
CA THR A 221 -2.37 4.93 5.82
C THR A 221 -3.26 6.17 5.85
N LEU A 222 -4.46 6.09 5.24
CA LEU A 222 -5.45 7.17 5.26
C LEU A 222 -6.15 7.34 6.62
N VAL A 223 -6.06 6.35 7.52
CA VAL A 223 -6.60 6.41 8.88
C VAL A 223 -6.01 7.56 9.69
N GLU A 224 -4.75 7.94 9.42
CA GLU A 224 -4.11 9.09 10.09
C GLU A 224 -4.80 10.41 9.73
N LYS A 225 -5.38 10.51 8.53
CA LYS A 225 -6.09 11.71 8.07
C LYS A 225 -7.55 11.71 8.49
N GLU A 226 -8.22 10.57 8.37
CA GLU A 226 -9.64 10.41 8.70
C GLU A 226 -9.89 9.03 9.34
N PRO A 227 -10.39 8.95 10.59
CA PRO A 227 -10.56 7.68 11.30
C PRO A 227 -11.54 6.70 10.63
N ASN A 228 -12.52 7.17 9.85
CA ASN A 228 -13.48 6.28 9.17
C ASN A 228 -12.82 5.33 8.16
N TYR A 229 -11.63 5.63 7.65
CA TYR A 229 -10.84 4.70 6.83
C TYR A 229 -10.51 3.39 7.57
N SER A 230 -10.57 3.37 8.92
CA SER A 230 -10.38 2.15 9.71
C SER A 230 -11.45 1.10 9.42
N TYR A 231 -12.70 1.54 9.23
CA TYR A 231 -13.81 0.65 8.84
C TYR A 231 -13.67 0.21 7.39
N ALA A 232 -13.32 1.12 6.47
CA ALA A 232 -13.07 0.77 5.07
C ALA A 232 -11.94 -0.27 4.95
N THR A 233 -10.86 -0.09 5.71
CA THR A 233 -9.72 -1.02 5.75
C THR A 233 -10.12 -2.38 6.30
N ALA A 234 -10.95 -2.43 7.35
CA ALA A 234 -11.49 -3.68 7.88
C ALA A 234 -12.36 -4.41 6.83
N ARG A 235 -13.22 -3.68 6.12
CA ARG A 235 -14.10 -4.24 5.08
C ARG A 235 -13.31 -4.77 3.87
N LEU A 236 -12.21 -4.12 3.50
CA LEU A 236 -11.28 -4.61 2.48
C LEU A 236 -10.56 -5.89 2.93
N LEU A 237 -10.08 -5.92 4.18
CA LEU A 237 -9.48 -7.12 4.76
C LEU A 237 -10.48 -8.29 4.79
N MET A 238 -11.75 -7.99 5.06
CA MET A 238 -12.83 -8.97 5.08
C MET A 238 -13.03 -9.67 3.72
N ASP A 239 -12.77 -8.99 2.60
CA ASP A 239 -12.90 -9.60 1.26
C ASP A 239 -11.91 -10.76 1.05
N GLY A 240 -10.67 -10.56 1.46
CA GLY A 240 -9.65 -11.61 1.47
C GLY A 240 -10.04 -12.76 2.38
N LEU A 241 -10.46 -12.44 3.60
CA LEU A 241 -10.86 -13.41 4.62
C LEU A 241 -12.06 -14.26 4.19
N ARG A 242 -13.08 -13.64 3.57
CA ARG A 242 -14.23 -14.37 3.02
C ARG A 242 -13.82 -15.35 1.94
N SER A 243 -13.00 -14.89 0.99
CA SER A 243 -12.53 -15.72 -0.12
C SER A 243 -11.71 -16.91 0.39
N GLU A 244 -10.84 -16.68 1.37
CA GLU A 244 -10.04 -17.71 2.04
C GLU A 244 -10.91 -18.75 2.76
N ALA A 245 -11.76 -18.29 3.67
CA ALA A 245 -12.56 -19.18 4.51
C ALA A 245 -13.62 -19.97 3.71
N LEU A 246 -14.34 -19.31 2.81
CA LEU A 246 -15.38 -19.96 2.01
C LEU A 246 -14.80 -20.96 1.01
N SER A 247 -13.61 -20.67 0.46
CA SER A 247 -12.92 -21.59 -0.45
C SER A 247 -12.46 -22.85 0.31
N PHE A 248 -11.89 -22.68 1.50
CA PHE A 248 -11.50 -23.80 2.36
C PHE A 248 -12.69 -24.69 2.73
N LEU A 249 -13.83 -24.05 3.07
CA LEU A 249 -15.08 -24.74 3.42
C LEU A 249 -15.84 -25.30 2.20
N LYS A 250 -15.37 -25.06 0.97
CA LYS A 250 -16.01 -25.47 -0.29
C LYS A 250 -17.45 -24.96 -0.44
N VAL A 251 -17.71 -23.77 0.08
CA VAL A 251 -19.03 -23.11 0.00
C VAL A 251 -19.10 -22.18 -1.20
N ALA A 252 -18.08 -21.33 -1.37
CA ALA A 252 -17.94 -20.40 -2.50
C ALA A 252 -16.46 -20.06 -2.68
N THR A 253 -16.05 -19.62 -3.88
CA THR A 253 -14.66 -19.19 -4.14
C THR A 253 -14.39 -17.74 -3.77
N ALA A 254 -15.42 -16.91 -3.83
CA ALA A 254 -15.42 -15.51 -3.41
C ALA A 254 -16.86 -15.11 -3.06
N ALA A 255 -17.00 -14.12 -2.19
CA ALA A 255 -18.30 -13.54 -1.85
C ALA A 255 -18.16 -12.08 -1.45
N THR A 256 -19.08 -11.26 -1.93
CA THR A 256 -19.28 -9.87 -1.50
C THR A 256 -19.97 -9.81 -0.14
N GLN A 257 -19.99 -8.63 0.47
CA GLN A 257 -20.66 -8.45 1.77
C GLN A 257 -22.16 -8.75 1.70
N HIS A 258 -22.83 -8.38 0.61
CA HIS A 258 -24.27 -8.58 0.49
C HIS A 258 -24.63 -10.06 0.33
N GLU A 259 -23.83 -10.83 -0.41
CA GLU A 259 -24.02 -12.28 -0.59
C GLU A 259 -23.88 -13.07 0.72
N MET A 260 -23.14 -12.55 1.70
CA MET A 260 -22.95 -13.21 2.99
C MET A 260 -24.24 -13.42 3.78
N GLU A 261 -25.28 -12.61 3.56
CA GLU A 261 -26.58 -12.81 4.21
C GLU A 261 -27.18 -14.19 3.87
N GLY A 262 -26.96 -14.68 2.65
CA GLY A 262 -27.37 -16.03 2.23
C GLY A 262 -26.34 -17.12 2.50
N LEU A 263 -25.04 -16.77 2.53
CA LEU A 263 -23.96 -17.76 2.64
C LEU A 263 -23.60 -18.14 4.09
N TYR A 264 -23.80 -17.26 5.07
CA TYR A 264 -23.46 -17.54 6.47
C TYR A 264 -24.10 -18.81 7.04
N PRO A 265 -25.39 -19.12 6.80
CA PRO A 265 -25.99 -20.37 7.28
C PRO A 265 -25.28 -21.62 6.73
N ALA A 266 -24.96 -21.63 5.44
CA ALA A 266 -24.22 -22.73 4.82
C ALA A 266 -22.77 -22.80 5.32
N ALA A 267 -22.12 -21.65 5.48
CA ALA A 267 -20.77 -21.53 5.99
C ALA A 267 -20.63 -22.03 7.43
N LEU A 268 -21.57 -21.69 8.33
CA LEU A 268 -21.57 -22.18 9.72
C LEU A 268 -21.63 -23.71 9.77
N LYS A 269 -22.53 -24.31 8.99
CA LYS A 269 -22.69 -25.77 8.94
C LYS A 269 -21.41 -26.46 8.45
N ALA A 270 -20.83 -25.97 7.35
CA ALA A 270 -19.57 -26.48 6.82
C ALA A 270 -18.43 -26.29 7.84
N TYR A 271 -18.35 -25.12 8.46
CA TYR A 271 -17.36 -24.76 9.48
C TYR A 271 -17.37 -25.72 10.67
N ILE A 272 -18.55 -26.01 11.25
CA ILE A 272 -18.65 -26.94 12.38
C ILE A 272 -18.23 -28.35 11.97
N HIS A 273 -18.69 -28.85 10.82
CA HIS A 273 -18.30 -30.19 10.36
C HIS A 273 -16.81 -30.31 10.09
N THR A 274 -16.22 -29.39 9.32
CA THR A 274 -14.78 -29.38 9.02
C THR A 274 -13.95 -29.17 10.28
N GLY A 275 -14.37 -28.30 11.19
CA GLY A 275 -13.67 -28.09 12.46
C GLY A 275 -13.69 -29.33 13.37
N ILE A 276 -14.76 -30.13 13.33
CA ILE A 276 -14.83 -31.42 14.06
C ILE A 276 -13.93 -32.47 13.38
N GLU A 277 -13.95 -32.56 12.05
CA GLU A 277 -13.08 -33.46 11.28
C GLU A 277 -11.59 -33.20 11.53
N LEU A 278 -11.22 -31.94 11.72
CA LEU A 278 -9.85 -31.51 12.04
C LEU A 278 -9.53 -31.53 13.54
N GLU A 279 -10.44 -32.00 14.40
CA GLU A 279 -10.28 -32.03 15.86
C GLU A 279 -10.04 -30.63 16.49
N LEU A 280 -10.51 -29.56 15.85
CA LEU A 280 -10.40 -28.18 16.33
C LEU A 280 -11.66 -27.72 17.09
N ILE A 281 -12.81 -28.31 16.78
CA ILE A 281 -14.12 -28.01 17.37
C ILE A 281 -14.64 -29.24 18.11
N ALA A 282 -15.33 -29.03 19.23
CA ALA A 282 -15.93 -30.13 20.00
C ALA A 282 -17.07 -30.81 19.22
N PRO A 283 -17.14 -32.17 19.17
CA PRO A 283 -18.20 -32.90 18.50
C PRO A 283 -19.61 -32.52 18.96
N ASP A 284 -19.77 -32.15 20.23
CA ASP A 284 -21.06 -31.72 20.80
C ASP A 284 -21.64 -30.48 20.11
N MET A 285 -20.82 -29.69 19.42
CA MET A 285 -21.30 -28.55 18.63
C MET A 285 -22.20 -28.98 17.47
N ALA A 286 -22.04 -30.19 16.94
CA ALA A 286 -22.91 -30.74 15.89
C ALA A 286 -24.30 -31.17 16.40
N THR A 287 -24.52 -31.20 17.72
CA THR A 287 -25.82 -31.58 18.31
C THR A 287 -26.85 -30.45 18.29
N TYR A 288 -26.40 -29.21 18.07
CA TYR A 288 -27.28 -28.05 17.90
C TYR A 288 -28.05 -28.13 16.58
N ASP A 289 -29.20 -27.46 16.54
CA ASP A 289 -29.86 -27.13 15.27
C ASP A 289 -29.06 -26.05 14.50
N LEU A 290 -28.10 -26.50 13.68
CA LEU A 290 -27.22 -25.62 12.91
C LEU A 290 -27.97 -24.79 11.85
N GLU A 291 -29.16 -25.22 11.42
CA GLU A 291 -29.99 -24.49 10.48
C GLU A 291 -30.59 -23.26 11.17
N LYS A 292 -31.13 -23.47 12.38
CA LYS A 292 -31.59 -22.40 13.26
C LYS A 292 -30.46 -21.46 13.69
N MET A 293 -29.29 -21.99 14.05
CA MET A 293 -28.13 -21.16 14.42
C MET A 293 -27.64 -20.33 13.24
N GLY A 294 -27.58 -20.93 12.05
CA GLY A 294 -27.18 -20.23 10.82
C GLY A 294 -28.12 -19.07 10.48
N GLN A 295 -29.44 -19.26 10.61
CA GLN A 295 -30.44 -18.22 10.37
C GLN A 295 -30.39 -17.07 11.38
N ALA A 296 -29.85 -17.29 12.57
CA ALA A 296 -29.69 -16.27 13.59
C ALA A 296 -28.49 -15.33 13.33
N ILE A 297 -27.60 -15.69 12.40
CA ILE A 297 -26.41 -14.88 12.07
C ILE A 297 -26.81 -13.60 11.34
N HIS A 298 -26.21 -12.48 11.75
CA HIS A 298 -26.38 -11.17 11.17
C HIS A 298 -25.12 -10.73 10.41
N ALA A 299 -25.12 -10.92 9.09
CA ALA A 299 -23.97 -10.62 8.22
C ALA A 299 -23.54 -9.14 8.28
N ASN A 300 -24.49 -8.22 8.44
CA ASN A 300 -24.23 -6.78 8.53
C ASN A 300 -23.37 -6.39 9.74
N ARG A 301 -23.21 -7.25 10.76
CA ARG A 301 -22.34 -6.98 11.90
C ARG A 301 -20.85 -7.05 11.54
N ASP A 302 -20.49 -7.64 10.40
CA ASP A 302 -19.14 -7.57 9.85
C ASP A 302 -18.70 -6.13 9.55
N LEU A 303 -19.66 -5.25 9.23
CA LEU A 303 -19.40 -3.84 8.92
C LEU A 303 -19.08 -2.99 10.16
N GLN A 304 -19.22 -3.54 11.36
CA GLN A 304 -18.96 -2.85 12.63
C GLN A 304 -17.48 -2.90 13.03
N PHE A 305 -16.70 -3.78 12.42
CA PHE A 305 -15.30 -3.96 12.76
C PHE A 305 -14.45 -2.74 12.36
N THR A 306 -13.60 -2.31 13.30
CA THR A 306 -12.43 -1.50 12.97
C THR A 306 -11.29 -2.41 12.50
N TYR A 307 -10.32 -1.85 11.78
CA TYR A 307 -9.21 -2.63 11.23
C TYR A 307 -8.43 -3.38 12.32
N LEU A 308 -8.08 -2.70 13.41
CA LEU A 308 -7.34 -3.32 14.52
C LEU A 308 -8.14 -4.45 15.18
N GLY A 309 -9.46 -4.29 15.31
CA GLY A 309 -10.34 -5.30 15.89
C GLY A 309 -10.36 -6.57 15.03
N LEU A 310 -10.60 -6.41 13.72
CA LEU A 310 -10.62 -7.55 12.80
C LEU A 310 -9.25 -8.22 12.67
N GLN A 311 -8.18 -7.43 12.52
CA GLN A 311 -6.82 -7.95 12.44
C GLN A 311 -6.45 -8.73 13.70
N THR A 312 -6.83 -8.25 14.88
CA THR A 312 -6.58 -8.96 16.15
C THR A 312 -7.25 -10.33 16.16
N LEU A 313 -8.49 -10.42 15.68
CA LEU A 313 -9.21 -11.69 15.61
C LEU A 313 -8.59 -12.63 14.57
N TYR A 314 -8.28 -12.12 13.38
CA TYR A 314 -7.66 -12.91 12.31
C TYR A 314 -6.28 -13.47 12.69
N ASP A 315 -5.44 -12.63 13.29
CA ASP A 315 -4.06 -13.02 13.62
C ASP A 315 -4.00 -14.06 14.75
N ARG A 316 -4.95 -14.04 15.68
CA ARG A 316 -4.83 -14.78 16.96
C ARG A 316 -6.02 -15.61 17.40
N TYR A 317 -7.24 -15.34 16.93
CA TYR A 317 -8.45 -15.97 17.49
C TYR A 317 -9.18 -16.88 16.50
N PHE A 318 -9.17 -16.55 15.21
CA PHE A 318 -9.85 -17.37 14.22
C PHE A 318 -9.19 -18.73 14.08
N ILE A 319 -10.00 -19.78 14.13
CA ILE A 319 -9.55 -21.15 13.94
C ILE A 319 -8.98 -21.29 12.52
N HIS A 320 -7.82 -21.93 12.43
CA HIS A 320 -7.09 -22.13 11.19
C HIS A 320 -6.50 -23.54 11.12
N SER A 321 -6.23 -24.01 9.90
CA SER A 321 -5.52 -25.25 9.61
C SER A 321 -4.55 -24.99 8.46
N ASP A 322 -3.31 -25.48 8.56
CA ASP A 322 -2.27 -25.28 7.55
C ASP A 322 -2.16 -23.81 7.10
N GLU A 323 -2.08 -22.89 8.08
CA GLU A 323 -2.07 -21.42 7.90
C GLU A 323 -3.32 -20.79 7.27
N THR A 324 -4.32 -21.58 6.87
CA THR A 324 -5.57 -21.09 6.29
C THR A 324 -6.63 -20.89 7.37
N ARG A 325 -7.08 -19.65 7.55
CA ARG A 325 -8.17 -19.28 8.47
C ARG A 325 -9.49 -19.61 7.78
N PHE A 326 -10.23 -20.54 8.37
CA PHE A 326 -11.52 -20.98 7.83
C PHE A 326 -12.71 -20.58 8.70
N GLU A 327 -12.46 -19.76 9.73
CA GLU A 327 -13.48 -19.20 10.60
C GLU A 327 -13.80 -17.74 10.21
N LEU A 328 -15.05 -17.50 9.82
CA LEU A 328 -15.58 -16.15 9.59
C LEU A 328 -15.96 -15.45 10.91
N PRO A 329 -15.98 -14.11 10.98
CA PRO A 329 -16.23 -13.39 12.23
C PRO A 329 -17.56 -13.72 12.90
N GLN A 330 -18.65 -13.87 12.14
CA GLN A 330 -19.93 -14.24 12.74
C GLN A 330 -19.97 -15.72 13.16
N CYS A 331 -19.30 -16.61 12.43
CA CYS A 331 -19.13 -18.01 12.85
C CYS A 331 -18.32 -18.09 14.15
N PHE A 332 -17.31 -17.24 14.32
CA PHE A 332 -16.54 -17.11 15.55
C PHE A 332 -17.40 -16.76 16.76
N PHE A 333 -18.21 -15.70 16.66
CA PHE A 333 -19.11 -15.36 17.77
C PHE A 333 -20.16 -16.44 18.02
N MET A 334 -20.66 -17.07 16.97
CA MET A 334 -21.62 -18.17 17.09
C MET A 334 -21.00 -19.39 17.79
N ARG A 335 -19.76 -19.78 17.44
CA ARG A 335 -19.02 -20.86 18.12
C ARG A 335 -18.87 -20.56 19.60
N VAL A 336 -18.42 -19.36 19.95
CA VAL A 336 -18.23 -18.97 21.35
C VAL A 336 -19.56 -19.06 22.10
N ALA A 337 -20.63 -18.54 21.52
CA ALA A 337 -21.97 -18.58 22.10
C ALA A 337 -22.49 -20.01 22.29
N MET A 338 -22.38 -20.87 21.28
CA MET A 338 -22.73 -22.30 21.36
C MET A 338 -21.88 -23.05 22.40
N GLY A 339 -20.60 -22.71 22.51
CA GLY A 339 -19.70 -23.29 23.50
C GLY A 339 -20.12 -22.95 24.93
N LEU A 340 -20.54 -21.71 25.18
CA LEU A 340 -21.01 -21.26 26.50
C LEU A 340 -22.40 -21.80 26.85
N ALA A 341 -23.29 -21.95 25.87
CA ALA A 341 -24.66 -22.45 26.07
C ALA A 341 -24.76 -23.98 26.10
N ALA A 342 -23.66 -24.72 26.00
CA ALA A 342 -23.67 -26.18 25.80
C ALA A 342 -24.38 -26.98 26.92
N GLN A 343 -24.45 -26.42 28.14
CA GLN A 343 -25.06 -27.04 29.32
C GLN A 343 -26.33 -26.31 29.80
N GLU A 344 -26.88 -25.41 28.98
CA GLU A 344 -28.16 -24.74 29.27
C GLU A 344 -29.35 -25.66 28.95
N ASP A 345 -30.49 -25.46 29.62
CA ASP A 345 -31.72 -26.23 29.34
C ASP A 345 -32.25 -25.94 27.92
N ASN A 346 -32.28 -24.66 27.53
CA ASN A 346 -32.68 -24.17 26.20
C ASN A 346 -31.44 -23.72 25.41
N ARG A 347 -30.57 -24.67 25.07
CA ARG A 347 -29.25 -24.42 24.45
C ARG A 347 -29.30 -23.47 23.26
N GLU A 348 -30.20 -23.69 22.30
CA GLU A 348 -30.31 -22.87 21.08
C GLU A 348 -30.74 -21.43 21.39
N GLU A 349 -31.69 -21.25 22.30
CA GLU A 349 -32.20 -19.92 22.66
C GLU A 349 -31.10 -19.10 23.35
N ARG A 350 -30.37 -19.73 24.28
CA ARG A 350 -29.23 -19.10 24.96
C ARG A 350 -28.05 -18.85 24.04
N ALA A 351 -27.75 -19.76 23.11
CA ALA A 351 -26.71 -19.53 22.11
C ALA A 351 -27.05 -18.31 21.23
N ILE A 352 -28.30 -18.16 20.79
CA ILE A 352 -28.71 -16.98 20.01
C ILE A 352 -28.63 -15.70 20.84
N GLU A 353 -29.04 -15.74 22.10
CA GLU A 353 -28.91 -14.60 23.03
C GLU A 353 -27.44 -14.18 23.20
N PHE A 354 -26.55 -15.13 23.50
CA PHE A 354 -25.13 -14.87 23.69
C PHE A 354 -24.46 -14.40 22.40
N TYR A 355 -24.81 -14.98 21.25
CA TYR A 355 -24.33 -14.52 19.95
C TYR A 355 -24.72 -13.06 19.71
N ASN A 356 -25.97 -12.70 20.00
CA ASN A 356 -26.45 -11.34 19.81
C ASN A 356 -25.71 -10.33 20.68
N LEU A 357 -25.39 -10.71 21.92
CA LEU A 357 -24.64 -9.89 22.88
C LEU A 357 -23.16 -9.72 22.47
N LEU A 358 -22.51 -10.79 22.00
CA LEU A 358 -21.10 -10.77 21.59
C LEU A 358 -20.88 -10.05 20.26
N SER A 359 -21.68 -10.38 19.24
CA SER A 359 -21.49 -9.85 17.88
C SER A 359 -21.96 -8.41 17.69
N SER A 360 -22.73 -7.85 18.63
CA SER A 360 -23.08 -6.42 18.68
C SER A 360 -22.02 -5.58 19.40
N PHE A 361 -21.01 -6.23 20.00
CA PHE A 361 -20.00 -5.62 20.87
C PHE A 361 -20.54 -4.99 22.16
N ASP A 362 -21.78 -5.27 22.56
CA ASP A 362 -22.37 -4.81 23.82
C ASP A 362 -21.64 -5.40 25.04
N TYR A 363 -21.14 -6.64 24.90
CA TYR A 363 -20.25 -7.28 25.85
C TYR A 363 -19.24 -8.16 25.12
N MET A 364 -18.04 -8.26 25.66
CA MET A 364 -17.00 -9.13 25.13
C MET A 364 -16.46 -10.02 26.23
N SER A 365 -16.50 -11.33 25.99
CA SER A 365 -15.91 -12.32 26.90
C SER A 365 -14.39 -12.16 27.00
N SER A 366 -13.82 -12.70 28.07
CA SER A 366 -12.37 -12.73 28.26
C SER A 366 -11.65 -13.52 27.14
N THR A 367 -10.39 -13.18 26.89
CA THR A 367 -9.53 -13.87 25.91
C THR A 367 -9.57 -15.40 25.98
N PRO A 368 -9.40 -16.07 27.14
CA PRO A 368 -9.45 -17.54 27.20
C PRO A 368 -10.82 -18.10 26.81
N THR A 369 -11.91 -17.37 27.11
CA THR A 369 -13.26 -17.78 26.68
C THR A 369 -13.41 -17.66 25.17
N LEU A 370 -13.02 -16.53 24.57
CA LEU A 370 -13.08 -16.33 23.12
C LEU A 370 -12.25 -17.36 22.34
N PHE A 371 -11.09 -17.71 22.87
CA PHE A 371 -10.17 -18.66 22.24
C PHE A 371 -10.66 -20.11 22.35
N ASN A 372 -11.14 -20.52 23.53
CA ASN A 372 -11.35 -21.93 23.85
C ASN A 372 -12.82 -22.38 23.83
N ALA A 373 -13.80 -21.47 23.84
CA ALA A 373 -15.20 -21.87 23.82
C ALA A 373 -15.55 -22.64 22.53
N GLY A 374 -16.23 -23.77 22.68
CA GLY A 374 -16.63 -24.64 21.58
C GLY A 374 -15.53 -25.57 21.04
N THR A 375 -14.33 -25.59 21.63
CA THR A 375 -13.24 -26.52 21.26
C THR A 375 -13.20 -27.76 22.18
N LEU A 376 -12.38 -28.76 21.84
CA LEU A 376 -12.32 -30.05 22.55
C LEU A 376 -12.00 -29.97 24.05
N ARG A 377 -11.20 -28.99 24.47
CA ARG A 377 -10.75 -28.82 25.86
C ARG A 377 -10.85 -27.35 26.27
N PRO A 378 -12.06 -26.88 26.61
CA PRO A 378 -12.30 -25.46 26.76
C PRO A 378 -11.74 -24.91 28.09
N GLN A 379 -10.50 -24.40 28.10
CA GLN A 379 -9.98 -23.62 29.22
C GLN A 379 -10.51 -22.18 29.17
N LEU A 380 -11.70 -21.97 29.71
CA LEU A 380 -12.43 -20.70 29.58
C LEU A 380 -11.94 -19.59 30.52
N SER A 381 -11.21 -19.95 31.57
CA SER A 381 -10.63 -19.05 32.56
C SER A 381 -9.15 -19.33 32.70
N SER A 382 -8.35 -18.27 32.88
CA SER A 382 -6.89 -18.39 32.98
C SER A 382 -6.30 -17.61 34.15
N CYS A 383 -7.09 -16.97 35.02
CA CYS A 383 -6.57 -16.25 36.19
C CYS A 383 -6.79 -17.07 37.46
N TYR A 384 -5.71 -17.36 38.20
CA TYR A 384 -5.77 -18.16 39.42
C TYR A 384 -5.07 -17.45 40.58
N LEU A 385 -5.57 -17.69 41.79
CA LEU A 385 -4.94 -17.27 43.03
C LEU A 385 -4.58 -18.51 43.85
N THR A 386 -3.37 -18.54 44.38
CA THR A 386 -2.89 -19.62 45.27
C THR A 386 -2.28 -19.03 46.53
N THR A 387 -2.25 -19.81 47.61
CA THR A 387 -1.53 -19.49 48.84
C THR A 387 -0.49 -20.57 49.06
N VAL A 388 0.75 -20.19 49.34
CA VAL A 388 1.85 -21.12 49.56
C VAL A 388 1.93 -21.40 51.06
N PRO A 389 1.83 -22.66 51.50
CA PRO A 389 1.98 -23.02 52.92
C PRO A 389 3.47 -23.00 53.35
N ASP A 390 3.74 -22.74 54.63
CA ASP A 390 5.09 -22.73 55.23
C ASP A 390 5.58 -24.15 55.57
N ASP A 391 5.59 -25.03 54.57
CA ASP A 391 6.22 -26.34 54.65
C ASP A 391 6.81 -26.74 53.30
N LEU A 392 7.93 -27.47 53.31
CA LEU A 392 8.69 -27.74 52.08
C LEU A 392 7.88 -28.56 51.05
N GLU A 393 7.03 -29.48 51.51
CA GLU A 393 6.19 -30.28 50.62
C GLU A 393 5.16 -29.40 49.92
N GLY A 394 4.47 -28.54 50.68
CA GLY A 394 3.50 -27.61 50.14
C GLY A 394 4.11 -26.49 49.28
N ILE A 395 5.33 -26.02 49.57
CA ILE A 395 6.07 -25.09 48.69
C ILE A 395 6.30 -25.72 47.31
N TYR A 396 6.80 -26.96 47.26
CA TYR A 396 7.03 -27.65 45.99
C TYR A 396 5.72 -28.05 45.30
N GLY A 397 4.67 -28.35 46.07
CA GLY A 397 3.31 -28.54 45.56
C GLY A 397 2.78 -27.29 44.85
N ALA A 398 2.94 -26.12 45.45
CA ALA A 398 2.54 -24.85 44.83
C ALA A 398 3.31 -24.56 43.53
N ILE A 399 4.61 -24.90 43.47
CA ILE A 399 5.42 -24.80 42.24
C ILE A 399 4.89 -25.75 41.15
N GLN A 400 4.51 -26.97 41.52
CA GLN A 400 3.90 -27.92 40.59
C GLN A 400 2.57 -27.39 40.06
N ASP A 401 1.70 -26.86 40.92
CA ASP A 401 0.42 -26.26 40.53
C ASP A 401 0.63 -25.07 39.60
N ASN A 402 1.62 -24.23 39.90
CA ASN A 402 2.01 -23.11 39.05
C ASN A 402 2.38 -23.56 37.64
N ALA A 403 3.17 -24.63 37.51
CA ALA A 403 3.54 -25.19 36.22
C ALA A 403 2.32 -25.75 35.47
N MET A 404 1.42 -26.44 36.17
CA MET A 404 0.22 -27.03 35.57
C MET A 404 -0.79 -25.97 35.11
N LEU A 405 -1.01 -24.93 35.91
CA LEU A 405 -1.92 -23.82 35.57
C LEU A 405 -1.36 -22.92 34.47
N SER A 406 -0.04 -22.71 34.43
CA SER A 406 0.63 -21.92 33.38
C SER A 406 0.78 -22.66 32.06
N LYS A 407 0.59 -23.99 32.03
CA LYS A 407 0.74 -24.85 30.82
C LYS A 407 -0.01 -24.31 29.60
N TRP A 408 -1.13 -23.63 29.83
CA TRP A 408 -1.99 -23.06 28.79
C TRP A 408 -2.17 -21.55 28.98
N ALA A 409 -1.08 -20.85 29.31
CA ALA A 409 -1.03 -19.40 29.51
C ALA A 409 -1.92 -18.87 30.66
N GLY A 410 -2.01 -19.63 31.76
CA GLY A 410 -2.60 -19.17 33.01
C GLY A 410 -1.79 -18.06 33.68
N GLY A 411 -2.45 -16.98 34.11
CA GLY A 411 -1.91 -15.96 35.00
C GLY A 411 -2.09 -16.35 36.47
N LEU A 412 -1.07 -16.10 37.29
CA LEU A 412 -1.00 -16.58 38.67
C LEU A 412 -0.72 -15.43 39.64
N GLY A 413 -1.52 -15.36 40.71
CA GLY A 413 -1.21 -14.59 41.91
C GLY A 413 -0.95 -15.54 43.07
N ASN A 414 0.27 -15.52 43.61
CA ASN A 414 0.64 -16.38 44.73
C ASN A 414 0.82 -15.53 46.00
N ASP A 415 0.10 -15.88 47.05
CA ASP A 415 0.35 -15.39 48.39
C ASP A 415 1.48 -16.20 49.04
N TRP A 416 2.61 -15.52 49.31
CA TRP A 416 3.81 -16.06 49.94
C TRP A 416 3.99 -15.57 51.38
N THR A 417 2.95 -14.95 51.97
CA THR A 417 3.00 -14.40 53.32
C THR A 417 3.11 -15.44 54.43
N PRO A 418 2.38 -16.59 54.38
CA PRO A 418 2.52 -17.64 55.38
C PRO A 418 3.97 -18.08 55.51
#